data_AF-A0A0V9UDH6-F1
#
_entry.id   AF-A0A0V9UDH6-F1
#
_cell.length_a   1.000
_cell.length_b   1.000
_cell.length_c   1.000
_cell.angle_alpha   90.00
_cell.angle_beta   90.00
_cell.angle_gamma   90.00
#
_symmetry.space_group_name_H-M   'P 1'
#
loop_
_entity.id
_entity.type
_entity.pdbx_description
1 polymer ?
#
loop_
_entity_poly.entity_id
_entity_poly.type
_entity_poly.pdbx_seq_one_letter_code
_entity_poly.pdbx_strand_id
1 'polypeptide(L)'
;MEVLAISVRIGGEIGVLLLEPNDLITRRRCEAVQRVAAKSLDADDVVVLVDQAARHDLLTAVIEKLSESPTYAPLAQLVAFWKARAARVRDSQLTYRDILRNMRGTTLTSEQTIGTWIRGVVDGPQDPKDVRRFAEAIRDVELLHEAERVGWALRTLHAVHRRIGRWLSAQITGVQRQRGEDLVDAKLGIHVSDLLESVTAHTVISVDRTVHRAPANAVGLVMPHRDALKLLNSTS
;
A
#
# COMPACT_ATOMS: atom_id res chain seq x y z
N MET A 1 -4.76 18.35 -17.09
CA MET A 1 -3.68 18.79 -16.18
C MET A 1 -2.40 18.13 -16.67
N GLU A 2 -1.33 18.90 -16.86
CA GLU A 2 -0.03 18.39 -17.31
C GLU A 2 0.96 18.38 -16.17
N VAL A 3 1.89 17.43 -16.21
CA VAL A 3 2.99 17.29 -15.24
C VAL A 3 4.31 17.14 -16.00
N LEU A 4 5.41 17.34 -15.29
CA LEU A 4 6.75 17.13 -15.82
C LEU A 4 7.13 15.65 -15.71
N ALA A 5 7.54 15.05 -16.81
CA ALA A 5 7.90 13.63 -16.86
C ALA A 5 9.25 13.39 -17.54
N ILE A 6 9.87 12.26 -17.21
CA ILE A 6 10.96 11.61 -17.94
C ILE A 6 10.45 10.31 -18.55
N SER A 7 11.18 9.77 -19.54
CA SER A 7 10.77 8.53 -20.20
C SER A 7 11.75 7.38 -19.90
N VAL A 8 11.20 6.23 -19.52
CA VAL A 8 11.95 5.02 -19.20
C VAL A 8 11.48 3.92 -20.13
N ARG A 9 12.38 3.38 -20.95
CA ARG A 9 12.08 2.25 -21.83
C ARG A 9 12.31 0.95 -21.09
N ILE A 10 11.37 0.01 -21.21
CA ILE A 10 11.39 -1.26 -20.49
C ILE A 10 11.23 -2.47 -21.43
N GLY A 11 11.80 -3.61 -21.05
CA GLY A 11 12.06 -4.73 -21.95
C GLY A 11 11.18 -5.98 -21.88
N GLY A 12 10.15 -6.03 -21.04
CA GLY A 12 9.20 -7.16 -21.02
C GLY A 12 8.28 -7.14 -22.24
N GLU A 13 7.28 -6.28 -22.22
CA GLU A 13 6.60 -5.78 -23.42
C GLU A 13 7.30 -4.46 -23.79
N ILE A 14 7.70 -4.26 -25.06
CA ILE A 14 8.43 -3.05 -25.47
C ILE A 14 7.55 -1.81 -25.25
N GLY A 15 7.70 -1.22 -24.06
CA GLY A 15 6.86 -0.16 -23.54
C GLY A 15 7.72 0.99 -23.02
N VAL A 16 7.07 2.15 -22.90
CA VAL A 16 7.63 3.34 -22.29
C VAL A 16 6.82 3.65 -21.05
N LEU A 17 7.51 3.90 -19.94
CA LEU A 17 6.96 4.34 -18.68
C LEU A 17 7.31 5.82 -18.51
N LEU A 18 6.29 6.67 -18.46
CA LEU A 18 6.45 8.10 -18.17
C LEU A 18 6.39 8.33 -16.66
N LEU A 19 7.34 9.05 -16.08
CA LEU A 19 7.46 9.19 -14.62
C LEU A 19 7.82 10.60 -14.24
N GLU A 20 7.29 11.13 -13.13
CA GLU A 20 7.83 12.39 -12.63
C GLU A 20 9.26 12.16 -12.13
N PRO A 21 10.22 13.08 -12.37
CA PRO A 21 11.63 12.84 -12.07
C PRO A 21 11.92 12.41 -10.62
N ASN A 22 11.09 12.86 -9.67
CA ASN A 22 11.24 12.60 -8.25
C ASN A 22 10.28 11.53 -7.71
N ASP A 23 9.46 10.90 -8.57
CA ASP A 23 8.60 9.79 -8.16
C ASP A 23 9.45 8.63 -7.63
N LEU A 24 9.05 8.07 -6.50
CA LEU A 24 9.77 6.99 -5.83
C LEU A 24 9.34 5.64 -6.38
N ILE A 25 10.26 4.98 -7.08
CA ILE A 25 10.04 3.70 -7.74
C ILE A 25 10.86 2.61 -7.05
N THR A 26 10.29 1.42 -6.95
CA THR A 26 11.00 0.23 -6.49
C THR A 26 11.98 -0.23 -7.56
N ARG A 27 13.27 -0.04 -7.30
CA ARG A 27 14.39 -0.48 -8.13
C ARG A 27 15.08 -1.68 -7.47
N ARG A 28 15.37 -2.69 -8.27
CA ARG A 28 16.31 -3.75 -7.95
C ARG A 28 17.56 -3.64 -8.82
N ARG A 29 18.72 -3.68 -8.17
CA ARG A 29 20.03 -3.85 -8.82
C ARG A 29 20.76 -4.98 -8.10
N CYS A 30 21.07 -6.07 -8.80
CA CYS A 30 21.58 -7.30 -8.19
C CYS A 30 20.65 -7.78 -7.06
N GLU A 31 21.18 -7.99 -5.85
CA GLU A 31 20.42 -8.37 -4.64
C GLU A 31 19.85 -7.16 -3.88
N ALA A 32 20.25 -5.93 -4.23
CA ALA A 32 19.84 -4.73 -3.52
C ALA A 32 18.51 -4.19 -4.05
N VAL A 33 17.56 -3.98 -3.12
CA VAL A 33 16.24 -3.43 -3.39
C VAL A 33 16.08 -2.10 -2.67
N GLN A 34 15.75 -1.06 -3.42
CA GLN A 34 15.64 0.30 -2.87
C GLN A 34 14.52 1.07 -3.56
N ARG A 35 13.90 1.99 -2.82
CA ARG A 35 13.08 3.04 -3.43
C ARG A 35 14.00 4.17 -3.86
N VAL A 36 13.96 4.52 -5.13
CA VAL A 36 14.76 5.61 -5.70
C VAL A 36 13.90 6.53 -6.52
N ALA A 37 14.34 7.78 -6.65
CA ALA A 37 13.73 8.72 -7.59
C ALA A 37 13.84 8.16 -9.02
N ALA A 38 12.80 8.34 -9.84
CA ALA A 38 12.76 7.88 -11.23
C ALA A 38 13.99 8.33 -12.04
N LYS A 39 14.46 9.57 -11.83
CA LYS A 39 15.66 10.11 -12.49
C LYS A 39 16.97 9.38 -12.16
N SER A 40 16.98 8.59 -11.08
CA SER A 40 18.12 7.80 -10.60
C SER A 40 18.13 6.36 -11.12
N LEU A 41 17.17 6.00 -11.98
CA LEU A 41 17.20 4.73 -12.71
C LEU A 41 18.30 4.76 -13.78
N ASP A 42 18.94 3.63 -14.00
CA ASP A 42 19.89 3.38 -15.08
C ASP A 42 19.43 2.18 -15.93
N ALA A 43 20.08 1.99 -17.08
CA ALA A 43 19.95 0.74 -17.84
C ALA A 43 20.33 -0.47 -16.97
N ASP A 44 19.71 -1.60 -17.25
CA ASP A 44 19.83 -2.88 -16.53
C ASP A 44 19.26 -2.91 -15.11
N ASP A 45 18.78 -1.78 -14.59
CA ASP A 45 17.95 -1.78 -13.39
C ASP A 45 16.65 -2.55 -13.66
N VAL A 46 16.14 -3.25 -12.64
CA VAL A 46 14.82 -3.89 -12.71
C VAL A 46 13.82 -3.05 -11.92
N VAL A 47 12.77 -2.59 -12.60
CA VAL A 47 11.64 -1.90 -11.96
C VAL A 47 10.49 -2.87 -11.71
N VAL A 48 9.86 -2.74 -10.56
CA VAL A 48 8.68 -3.55 -10.19
C VAL A 48 7.45 -2.67 -10.22
N LEU A 49 6.45 -3.07 -11.01
CA LEU A 49 5.21 -2.35 -11.26
C LEU A 49 4.01 -3.17 -10.79
N VAL A 50 2.91 -2.50 -10.43
CA VAL A 50 1.62 -3.13 -10.10
C VAL A 50 0.57 -2.65 -11.07
N ASP A 51 -0.14 -3.55 -11.73
CA ASP A 51 -1.15 -3.25 -12.76
C ASP A 51 -0.61 -2.29 -13.84
N GLN A 52 0.65 -2.50 -14.25
CA GLN A 52 1.40 -1.64 -15.18
C GLN A 52 1.59 -0.19 -14.68
N ALA A 53 1.36 0.06 -13.39
CA ALA A 53 1.50 1.36 -12.76
C ALA A 53 2.68 1.42 -11.77
N ALA A 54 3.43 2.53 -11.79
CA ALA A 54 4.57 2.82 -10.91
C ALA A 54 4.19 3.68 -9.68
N ARG A 55 2.99 4.28 -9.69
CA ARG A 55 2.62 5.39 -8.80
C ARG A 55 2.27 4.98 -7.37
N HIS A 56 1.78 3.77 -7.16
CA HIS A 56 1.36 3.31 -5.85
C HIS A 56 2.44 2.48 -5.18
N ASP A 57 2.57 2.64 -3.86
CA ASP A 57 3.40 1.74 -3.06
C ASP A 57 2.91 0.30 -3.32
N LEU A 58 3.84 -0.57 -3.73
CA LEU A 58 3.57 -1.95 -4.15
C LEU A 58 2.78 -2.72 -3.07
N LEU A 59 3.04 -2.44 -1.79
CA LEU A 59 2.27 -3.04 -0.69
C LEU A 59 0.84 -2.49 -0.67
N THR A 60 0.67 -1.17 -0.81
CA THR A 60 -0.65 -0.52 -0.86
C THR A 60 -1.49 -1.04 -2.02
N ALA A 61 -0.95 -1.11 -3.24
CA ALA A 61 -1.69 -1.57 -4.41
C ALA A 61 -2.17 -3.03 -4.28
N VAL A 62 -1.30 -3.90 -3.74
CA VAL A 62 -1.66 -5.30 -3.47
C VAL A 62 -2.73 -5.42 -2.38
N ILE A 63 -2.67 -4.57 -1.35
CA ILE A 63 -3.69 -4.50 -0.30
C ILE A 63 -5.03 -4.01 -0.84
N GLU A 64 -5.04 -2.98 -1.70
CA GLU A 64 -6.25 -2.46 -2.35
C GLU A 64 -6.93 -3.54 -3.17
N LYS A 65 -6.19 -4.23 -4.03
CA LYS A 65 -6.71 -5.37 -4.82
C LYS A 65 -7.23 -6.51 -3.96
N LEU A 66 -6.55 -6.79 -2.84
CA LEU A 66 -7.04 -7.80 -1.89
C LEU A 66 -8.37 -7.38 -1.25
N SER A 67 -8.58 -6.09 -1.01
CA SER A 67 -9.82 -5.58 -0.42
C SER A 67 -11.04 -5.72 -1.33
N GLU A 68 -10.82 -5.84 -2.64
CA GLU A 68 -11.86 -6.11 -3.64
C GLU A 68 -12.31 -7.59 -3.65
N SER A 69 -11.53 -8.48 -3.01
CA SER A 69 -11.86 -9.89 -2.92
C SER A 69 -13.09 -10.13 -2.01
N PRO A 70 -14.10 -10.91 -2.46
CA PRO A 70 -15.27 -11.26 -1.65
C PRO A 70 -14.90 -11.89 -0.30
N THR A 71 -13.78 -12.60 -0.23
CA THR A 71 -13.32 -13.26 1.00
C THR A 71 -12.76 -12.26 2.02
N TYR A 72 -12.22 -11.13 1.56
CA TYR A 72 -11.66 -10.08 2.42
C TYR A 72 -12.68 -9.00 2.77
N ALA A 73 -13.73 -8.85 1.98
CA ALA A 73 -14.77 -7.83 2.17
C ALA A 73 -15.36 -7.79 3.60
N PRO A 74 -15.64 -8.93 4.30
CA PRO A 74 -16.12 -8.88 5.68
C PRO A 74 -15.13 -8.28 6.67
N LEU A 75 -13.82 -8.52 6.48
CA LEU A 75 -12.75 -7.91 7.29
C LEU A 75 -12.69 -6.40 7.05
N ALA A 76 -12.71 -6.00 5.77
CA ALA A 76 -12.68 -4.60 5.38
C ALA A 76 -13.88 -3.82 5.96
N GLN A 77 -15.07 -4.42 5.99
CA GLN A 77 -16.26 -3.83 6.61
C GLN A 77 -16.09 -3.60 8.12
N LEU A 78 -15.53 -4.56 8.86
CA LEU A 78 -15.27 -4.39 10.30
C LEU A 78 -14.22 -3.30 10.58
N VAL A 79 -13.19 -3.20 9.74
CA VAL A 79 -12.16 -2.14 9.86
C VAL A 79 -12.75 -0.77 9.48
N ALA A 80 -13.59 -0.69 8.45
CA ALA A 80 -14.31 0.53 8.09
C ALA A 80 -15.25 0.98 9.22
N PHE A 81 -15.98 0.05 9.82
CA PHE A 81 -16.81 0.30 11.00
C PHE A 81 -15.97 0.89 12.14
N TRP A 82 -14.84 0.27 12.49
CA TRP A 82 -13.90 0.81 13.48
C TRP A 82 -13.46 2.23 13.16
N LYS A 83 -12.96 2.48 11.94
CA LYS A 83 -12.48 3.80 11.52
C LYS A 83 -13.58 4.85 11.63
N ALA A 84 -14.80 4.52 11.24
CA ALA A 84 -15.95 5.40 11.36
C ALA A 84 -16.28 5.72 12.83
N ARG A 85 -16.28 4.72 13.73
CA ARG A 85 -16.52 4.93 15.16
C ARG A 85 -15.39 5.75 15.81
N ALA A 86 -14.13 5.45 15.50
CA ALA A 86 -12.99 6.19 16.02
C ALA A 86 -12.98 7.67 15.55
N ALA A 87 -13.36 7.94 14.29
CA ALA A 87 -13.40 9.30 13.75
C ALA A 87 -14.44 10.19 14.44
N ARG A 88 -15.58 9.64 14.89
CA ARG A 88 -16.65 10.39 15.60
C ARG A 88 -16.17 11.05 16.89
N VAL A 89 -15.06 10.58 17.46
CA VAL A 89 -14.47 11.19 18.66
C VAL A 89 -14.03 12.63 18.42
N ARG A 90 -13.77 13.04 17.16
CA ARG A 90 -13.45 14.43 16.81
C ARG A 90 -14.57 15.40 17.18
N ASP A 91 -15.82 14.93 17.22
CA ASP A 91 -16.99 15.74 17.56
C ASP A 91 -17.29 15.68 19.08
N SER A 92 -16.47 14.98 19.86
CA SER A 92 -16.59 14.87 21.30
C SER A 92 -15.72 15.90 22.03
N GLN A 93 -15.98 16.09 23.32
CA GLN A 93 -15.15 16.92 24.21
C GLN A 93 -13.93 16.17 24.77
N LEU A 94 -13.71 14.90 24.38
CA LEU A 94 -12.62 14.09 24.91
C LEU A 94 -11.29 14.44 24.22
N THR A 95 -10.27 14.72 25.01
CA THR A 95 -8.91 14.82 24.48
C THR A 95 -8.29 13.44 24.28
N TYR A 96 -7.26 13.34 23.43
CA TYR A 96 -6.51 12.09 23.26
C TYR A 96 -5.91 11.58 24.58
N ARG A 97 -5.52 12.52 25.45
CA ARG A 97 -5.03 12.24 26.81
C ARG A 97 -6.10 11.62 27.68
N ASP A 98 -7.32 12.15 27.64
CA ASP A 98 -8.44 11.63 28.44
C ASP A 98 -8.78 10.21 28.03
N ILE A 99 -8.80 9.94 26.73
CA ILE A 99 -9.07 8.61 26.18
C ILE A 99 -7.99 7.63 26.63
N LEU A 100 -6.71 7.97 26.44
CA LEU A 100 -5.60 7.11 26.87
C LEU A 100 -5.65 6.82 28.37
N ARG A 101 -5.91 7.84 29.20
CA ARG A 101 -6.04 7.69 30.66
C ARG A 101 -7.20 6.75 31.04
N ASN A 102 -8.27 6.74 30.25
CA ASN A 102 -9.44 5.89 30.49
C ASN A 102 -9.30 4.47 29.93
N MET A 103 -8.34 4.21 29.03
CA MET A 103 -8.05 2.88 28.48
C MET A 103 -7.31 1.98 29.49
N ARG A 104 -8.02 1.45 30.48
CA ARG A 104 -7.41 0.63 31.54
C ARG A 104 -6.75 -0.64 31.00
N GLY A 105 -5.54 -0.93 31.47
CA GLY A 105 -4.79 -2.14 31.12
C GLY A 105 -4.21 -2.16 29.70
N THR A 106 -4.17 -1.00 29.01
CA THR A 106 -3.38 -0.83 27.79
C THR A 106 -1.90 -0.70 28.12
N THR A 107 -1.03 -1.10 27.20
CA THR A 107 0.44 -0.88 27.29
C THR A 107 0.87 0.42 26.60
N LEU A 108 -0.09 1.16 26.02
CA LEU A 108 0.18 2.41 25.34
C LEU A 108 0.64 3.49 26.31
N THR A 109 1.69 4.21 25.90
CA THR A 109 2.30 5.30 26.67
C THR A 109 2.16 6.66 26.01
N SER A 110 1.66 6.72 24.77
CA SER A 110 1.58 7.94 23.96
C SER A 110 0.15 8.23 23.51
N GLU A 111 -0.34 9.43 23.85
CA GLU A 111 -1.62 9.95 23.37
C GLU A 111 -1.61 10.21 21.85
N GLN A 112 -0.43 10.37 21.26
CA GLN A 112 -0.29 10.52 19.81
C GLN A 112 -0.81 9.28 19.07
N THR A 113 -0.63 8.08 19.65
CA THR A 113 -1.16 6.83 19.10
C THR A 113 -2.69 6.88 18.98
N ILE A 114 -3.39 7.36 20.02
CA ILE A 114 -4.84 7.57 19.97
C ILE A 114 -5.22 8.54 18.86
N GLY A 115 -4.46 9.63 18.75
CA GLY A 115 -4.64 10.62 17.69
C GLY A 115 -4.49 10.01 16.29
N THR A 116 -3.56 9.06 16.07
CA THR A 116 -3.41 8.40 14.76
C THR A 116 -4.62 7.56 14.38
N TRP A 117 -5.29 6.90 15.33
CA TRP A 117 -6.51 6.14 15.07
C TRP A 117 -7.68 7.05 14.71
N ILE A 118 -7.90 8.11 15.49
CA ILE A 118 -8.98 9.08 15.27
C ILE A 118 -8.77 9.84 13.95
N ARG A 119 -7.51 10.08 13.56
CA ARG A 119 -7.16 10.68 12.28
C ARG A 119 -7.25 9.71 11.09
N GLY A 120 -7.32 8.40 11.34
CA GLY A 120 -7.30 7.37 10.31
C GLY A 120 -5.92 7.19 9.65
N VAL A 121 -4.84 7.64 10.30
CA VAL A 121 -3.47 7.53 9.79
C VAL A 121 -2.99 6.08 9.76
N VAL A 122 -3.50 5.26 10.68
CA VAL A 122 -3.25 3.82 10.74
C VAL A 122 -4.57 3.07 10.82
N ASP A 123 -4.58 1.79 10.45
CA ASP A 123 -5.81 0.99 10.39
C ASP A 123 -6.48 0.80 11.75
N GLY A 124 -5.70 0.72 12.82
CA GLY A 124 -6.18 0.59 14.19
C GLY A 124 -5.10 0.14 15.16
N PRO A 125 -5.49 -0.26 16.38
CA PRO A 125 -4.56 -0.75 17.40
C PRO A 125 -3.82 -2.03 16.98
N GLN A 126 -2.56 -2.16 17.41
CA GLN A 126 -1.78 -3.39 17.27
C GLN A 126 -2.20 -4.46 18.28
N ASP A 127 -2.56 -4.09 19.52
CA ASP A 127 -3.21 -4.98 20.48
C ASP A 127 -4.72 -4.96 20.24
N PRO A 128 -5.34 -6.06 19.80
CA PRO A 128 -6.78 -6.12 19.56
C PRO A 128 -7.64 -5.83 20.78
N LYS A 129 -7.12 -6.04 22.00
CA LYS A 129 -7.83 -5.68 23.22
C LYS A 129 -7.99 -4.16 23.37
N ASP A 130 -7.13 -3.37 22.74
CA ASP A 130 -7.25 -1.90 22.76
C ASP A 130 -8.49 -1.40 22.02
N VAL A 131 -9.09 -2.17 21.10
CA VAL A 131 -10.39 -1.82 20.51
C VAL A 131 -11.45 -1.72 21.59
N ARG A 132 -11.53 -2.74 22.45
CA ARG A 132 -12.47 -2.78 23.57
C ARG A 132 -12.17 -1.68 24.58
N ARG A 133 -10.90 -1.53 24.98
CA ARG A 133 -10.50 -0.48 25.94
C ARG A 133 -10.83 0.92 25.40
N PHE A 134 -10.62 1.13 24.10
CA PHE A 134 -10.97 2.39 23.43
C PHE A 134 -12.49 2.61 23.46
N ALA A 135 -13.29 1.61 23.08
CA ALA A 135 -14.75 1.68 23.13
C ALA A 135 -15.28 2.01 24.53
N GLU A 136 -14.73 1.37 25.57
CA GLU A 136 -15.03 1.66 26.97
C GLU A 136 -14.64 3.10 27.35
N ALA A 137 -13.47 3.56 26.93
CA ALA A 137 -12.96 4.89 27.22
C ALA A 137 -13.81 6.02 26.61
N ILE A 138 -14.36 5.81 25.41
CA ILE A 138 -15.25 6.76 24.73
C ILE A 138 -16.74 6.51 24.98
N ARG A 139 -17.07 5.49 25.79
CA ARG A 139 -18.45 5.07 26.13
C ARG A 139 -19.29 4.73 24.89
N ASP A 140 -18.67 4.11 23.91
CA ASP A 140 -19.30 3.70 22.67
C ASP A 140 -19.84 2.27 22.77
N VAL A 141 -21.14 2.15 23.07
CA VAL A 141 -21.81 0.85 23.27
C VAL A 141 -21.81 -0.01 22.01
N GLU A 142 -21.98 0.61 20.84
CA GLU A 142 -22.06 -0.11 19.58
C GLU A 142 -20.69 -0.68 19.18
N LEU A 143 -19.63 0.13 19.33
CA LEU A 143 -18.27 -0.35 19.14
C LEU A 143 -17.88 -1.40 20.19
N LEU A 144 -18.34 -1.24 21.44
CA LEU A 144 -18.07 -2.18 22.51
C LEU A 144 -18.64 -3.57 22.20
N HIS A 145 -19.86 -3.64 21.65
CA HIS A 145 -20.49 -4.89 21.27
C HIS A 145 -19.71 -5.62 20.15
N GLU A 146 -19.14 -4.87 19.21
CA GLU A 146 -18.38 -5.41 18.08
C GLU A 146 -16.87 -5.53 18.35
N ALA A 147 -16.40 -5.14 19.55
CA ALA A 147 -14.98 -4.92 19.81
C ALA A 147 -14.11 -6.16 19.58
N GLU A 148 -14.61 -7.36 19.91
CA GLU A 148 -13.88 -8.60 19.68
C GLU A 148 -13.77 -8.95 18.20
N ARG A 149 -14.85 -8.77 17.43
CA ARG A 149 -14.89 -9.02 15.97
C ARG A 149 -13.98 -8.03 15.24
N VAL A 150 -14.05 -6.76 15.59
CA VAL A 150 -13.16 -5.71 15.09
C VAL A 150 -11.71 -5.99 15.44
N GLY A 151 -11.42 -6.33 16.70
CA GLY A 151 -10.07 -6.67 17.14
C GLY A 151 -9.50 -7.88 16.40
N TRP A 152 -10.32 -8.90 16.17
CA TRP A 152 -9.95 -10.03 15.31
C TRP A 152 -9.64 -9.58 13.89
N ALA A 153 -10.51 -8.75 13.29
CA ALA A 153 -10.31 -8.26 11.92
C ALA A 153 -9.01 -7.47 11.77
N LEU A 154 -8.73 -6.52 12.67
CA LEU A 154 -7.47 -5.74 12.68
C LEU A 154 -6.23 -6.63 12.84
N ARG A 155 -6.29 -7.64 13.71
CA ARG A 155 -5.19 -8.60 13.89
C ARG A 155 -4.91 -9.37 12.60
N THR A 156 -5.97 -9.86 11.97
CA THR A 156 -5.89 -10.60 10.71
C THR A 156 -5.34 -9.70 9.60
N LEU A 157 -5.87 -8.49 9.46
CA LEU A 157 -5.42 -7.47 8.50
C LEU A 157 -3.91 -7.20 8.65
N HIS A 158 -3.44 -6.92 9.87
CA HIS A 158 -2.02 -6.69 10.13
C HIS A 158 -1.15 -7.92 9.82
N ALA A 159 -1.64 -9.14 10.10
CA ALA A 159 -0.91 -10.37 9.77
C ALA A 159 -0.77 -10.56 8.26
N VAL A 160 -1.85 -10.31 7.52
CA VAL A 160 -1.92 -10.33 6.07
C VAL A 160 -0.98 -9.28 5.46
N HIS A 161 -1.09 -8.01 5.86
CA HIS A 161 -0.21 -6.93 5.39
C HIS A 161 1.27 -7.26 5.64
N ARG A 162 1.62 -7.78 6.83
CA ARG A 162 3.00 -8.20 7.14
C ARG A 162 3.46 -9.36 6.26
N ARG A 163 2.60 -10.31 5.93
CA ARG A 163 2.96 -11.44 5.07
C ARG A 163 3.16 -10.98 3.63
N ILE A 164 2.28 -10.11 3.13
CA ILE A 164 2.42 -9.46 1.82
C ILE A 164 3.74 -8.67 1.77
N GLY A 165 4.01 -7.82 2.76
CA GLY A 165 5.24 -7.03 2.82
C GLY A 165 6.53 -7.88 2.84
N ARG A 166 6.55 -8.96 3.63
CA ARG A 166 7.68 -9.91 3.63
C ARG A 166 7.82 -10.64 2.29
N TRP A 167 6.71 -11.05 1.69
CA TRP A 167 6.72 -11.72 0.40
C TRP A 167 7.22 -10.79 -0.71
N LEU A 168 6.70 -9.56 -0.78
CA LEU A 168 7.16 -8.54 -1.71
C LEU A 168 8.66 -8.32 -1.56
N SER A 169 9.13 -8.17 -0.31
CA SER A 169 10.57 -8.04 -0.05
C SER A 169 11.36 -9.22 -0.63
N ALA A 170 10.91 -10.47 -0.40
CA ALA A 170 11.58 -11.67 -0.90
C ALA A 170 11.59 -11.78 -2.44
N GLN A 171 10.47 -11.45 -3.10
CA GLN A 171 10.38 -11.45 -4.57
C GLN A 171 11.29 -10.41 -5.18
N ILE A 172 11.29 -9.20 -4.63
CA ILE A 172 12.15 -8.14 -5.15
C ILE A 172 13.60 -8.50 -4.88
N THR A 173 13.99 -9.12 -3.76
CA THR A 173 15.39 -9.53 -3.54
C THR A 173 15.83 -10.75 -4.36
N GLY A 174 14.94 -11.37 -5.15
CA GLY A 174 15.26 -12.55 -5.97
C GLY A 174 15.55 -13.82 -5.17
N VAL A 175 15.13 -13.87 -3.89
CA VAL A 175 15.29 -15.05 -3.05
C VAL A 175 14.24 -16.06 -3.46
N GLN A 176 14.69 -17.20 -4.00
CA GLN A 176 13.83 -18.26 -4.52
C GLN A 176 13.04 -18.90 -3.36
N ARG A 177 11.72 -18.63 -3.31
CA ARG A 177 10.84 -19.22 -2.29
C ARG A 177 10.45 -20.66 -2.64
N GLN A 178 10.35 -21.48 -1.60
CA GLN A 178 9.76 -22.82 -1.67
C GLN A 178 8.24 -22.70 -1.87
N ARG A 179 7.64 -23.54 -2.73
CA ARG A 179 6.20 -23.62 -3.11
C ARG A 179 5.17 -23.66 -1.96
N GLY A 180 5.60 -23.72 -0.69
CA GLY A 180 4.72 -23.74 0.48
C GLY A 180 4.36 -22.37 1.05
N GLU A 181 4.97 -21.29 0.57
CA GLU A 181 4.73 -19.92 1.06
C GLU A 181 3.66 -19.15 0.26
N ASP A 182 2.93 -19.84 -0.62
CA ASP A 182 1.93 -19.31 -1.55
C ASP A 182 0.56 -18.99 -0.89
N LEU A 183 0.44 -19.12 0.44
CA LEU A 183 -0.78 -18.80 1.19
C LEU A 183 -0.61 -17.53 2.05
N VAL A 184 -1.29 -16.44 1.65
CA VAL A 184 -1.36 -15.19 2.43
C VAL A 184 -2.14 -15.41 3.72
N ASP A 185 -3.16 -16.27 3.68
CA ASP A 185 -3.86 -16.78 4.86
C ASP A 185 -4.56 -18.10 4.52
N ALA A 186 -4.13 -19.18 5.17
CA ALA A 186 -4.70 -20.52 4.96
C ALA A 186 -6.16 -20.64 5.43
N LYS A 187 -6.62 -19.79 6.37
CA LYS A 187 -8.01 -19.78 6.84
C LYS A 187 -8.95 -19.03 5.89
N LEU A 188 -8.40 -18.11 5.11
CA LEU A 188 -9.16 -17.32 4.12
C LEU A 188 -8.97 -17.84 2.70
N GLY A 189 -8.14 -18.88 2.49
CA GLY A 189 -7.87 -19.43 1.15
C GLY A 189 -7.24 -18.42 0.19
N ILE A 190 -6.59 -17.37 0.70
CA ILE A 190 -5.99 -16.32 -0.13
C ILE A 190 -4.63 -16.80 -0.60
N HIS A 191 -4.52 -17.07 -1.91
CA HIS A 191 -3.26 -17.42 -2.53
C HIS A 191 -2.50 -16.16 -2.94
N VAL A 192 -1.20 -16.15 -2.68
CA VAL A 192 -0.27 -15.10 -3.14
C VAL A 192 -0.27 -15.07 -4.68
N SER A 193 -0.53 -16.21 -5.33
CA SER A 193 -0.59 -16.32 -6.78
C SER A 193 -1.69 -15.50 -7.44
N ASP A 194 -2.81 -15.27 -6.75
CA ASP A 194 -3.91 -14.46 -7.30
C ASP A 194 -3.56 -12.96 -7.26
N LEU A 195 -2.59 -12.58 -6.42
CA LEU A 195 -2.00 -11.24 -6.35
C LEU A 195 -0.80 -11.08 -7.32
N LEU A 196 -0.32 -12.16 -7.95
CA LEU A 196 0.81 -12.15 -8.90
C LEU A 196 0.42 -11.58 -10.27
N GLU A 197 -0.83 -11.73 -10.71
CA GLU A 197 -1.24 -11.29 -12.05
C GLU A 197 -1.07 -9.77 -12.24
N SER A 198 -1.05 -8.99 -11.15
CA SER A 198 -0.83 -7.54 -11.22
C SER A 198 0.64 -7.12 -11.11
N VAL A 199 1.53 -7.93 -10.51
CA VAL A 199 2.91 -7.51 -10.26
C VAL A 199 3.83 -7.93 -11.40
N THR A 200 4.36 -6.96 -12.13
CA THR A 200 5.28 -7.21 -13.26
C THR A 200 6.65 -6.60 -12.98
N ALA A 201 7.70 -7.36 -13.30
CA ALA A 201 9.07 -6.89 -13.21
C ALA A 201 9.59 -6.62 -14.63
N HIS A 202 10.15 -5.43 -14.84
CA HIS A 202 10.65 -5.03 -16.14
C HIS A 202 12.08 -4.52 -16.06
N THR A 203 12.93 -5.02 -16.95
CA THR A 203 14.29 -4.51 -17.11
C THR A 203 14.25 -3.15 -17.80
N VAL A 204 14.90 -2.16 -17.22
CA VAL A 204 15.12 -0.84 -17.83
C VAL A 204 16.14 -1.00 -18.96
N ILE A 205 15.71 -0.71 -20.18
CA ILE A 205 16.58 -0.72 -21.36
C ILE A 205 17.33 0.61 -21.46
N SER A 206 16.63 1.72 -21.22
CA SER A 206 17.21 3.07 -21.33
C SER A 206 16.35 4.09 -20.59
N VAL A 207 17.00 5.16 -20.12
CA VAL A 207 16.35 6.30 -19.46
C VAL A 207 16.67 7.57 -20.23
N ASP A 208 15.65 8.25 -20.75
CA ASP A 208 15.77 9.62 -21.24
C ASP A 208 15.33 10.58 -20.14
N ARG A 209 16.32 11.29 -19.58
CA ARG A 209 16.17 12.21 -18.45
C ARG A 209 15.72 13.61 -18.89
N THR A 210 15.49 13.81 -20.19
CA THR A 210 14.95 15.06 -20.72
C THR A 210 13.53 15.24 -20.22
N VAL A 211 13.30 16.34 -19.50
CA VAL A 211 12.00 16.62 -18.89
C VAL A 211 11.05 17.19 -19.94
N HIS A 212 9.88 16.58 -20.08
CA HIS A 212 8.82 16.98 -21.00
C HIS A 212 7.48 17.13 -20.26
N ARG A 213 6.55 17.87 -20.87
CA ARG A 213 5.17 17.96 -20.38
C ARG A 213 4.39 16.75 -20.86
N ALA A 214 3.75 16.04 -19.94
CA ALA A 214 2.89 14.91 -20.22
C ALA A 214 1.53 15.07 -19.50
N PRO A 215 0.44 14.51 -20.06
CA PRO A 215 -0.83 14.44 -19.36
C PRO A 215 -0.68 13.70 -18.02
N ALA A 216 -1.22 14.27 -16.95
CA ALA A 216 -1.12 13.71 -15.61
C ALA A 216 -1.68 12.28 -15.50
N ASN A 217 -2.64 11.90 -16.35
CA ASN A 217 -3.23 10.56 -16.40
C ASN A 217 -2.39 9.54 -17.16
N ALA A 218 -1.38 9.97 -17.92
CA ALA A 218 -0.48 9.11 -18.69
C ALA A 218 0.80 8.75 -17.90
N VAL A 219 1.16 9.59 -16.93
CA VAL A 219 2.31 9.35 -16.06
C VAL A 219 2.02 8.21 -15.07
N GLY A 220 3.05 7.42 -14.81
CA GLY A 220 3.01 6.24 -13.97
C GLY A 220 2.53 4.98 -14.69
N LEU A 221 2.11 5.04 -15.96
CA LEU A 221 1.61 3.88 -16.71
C LEU A 221 2.62 3.40 -17.75
N VAL A 222 2.73 2.08 -17.91
CA VAL A 222 3.39 1.50 -19.10
C VAL A 222 2.49 1.65 -20.30
N MET A 223 3.02 2.24 -21.36
CA MET A 223 2.30 2.39 -22.63
C MET A 223 3.15 1.91 -23.81
N PRO A 224 2.53 1.54 -24.94
CA PRO A 224 3.25 1.21 -26.15
C PRO A 224 4.14 2.37 -26.60
N HIS A 225 5.35 2.07 -27.10
CA HIS A 225 6.32 3.09 -27.52
C HIS A 225 5.74 4.12 -28.50
N ARG A 226 4.86 3.69 -29.41
CA ARG A 226 4.19 4.57 -30.39
C ARG A 226 3.32 5.63 -29.74
N ASP A 227 2.61 5.29 -28.66
CA ASP A 227 1.70 6.22 -27.99
C ASP A 227 2.47 7.16 -27.08
N ALA A 228 3.56 6.69 -26.46
CA ALA A 228 4.48 7.55 -25.74
C ALA A 228 5.08 8.63 -26.65
N LEU A 229 5.56 8.25 -27.85
CA LEU A 229 6.11 9.21 -28.82
C LEU A 229 5.10 10.29 -29.24
N LYS A 230 3.82 9.95 -29.39
CA LYS A 230 2.78 10.95 -29.70
C LYS A 230 2.66 11.97 -28.58
N LEU A 231 2.67 11.53 -27.32
CA LEU A 231 2.56 12.41 -26.15
C LEU A 231 3.80 13.29 -25.97
N LEU A 232 4.98 12.76 -26.26
CA LEU A 232 6.26 13.48 -26.20
C LEU A 232 6.41 14.53 -27.31
N ASN A 233 5.84 14.27 -28.49
CA ASN A 233 5.93 15.17 -29.65
C ASN A 233 4.76 16.17 -29.75
N SER A 234 3.66 15.94 -29.03
CA SER A 234 2.47 16.82 -29.06
C SER A 234 2.60 18.11 -28.24
N THR A 235 3.70 18.27 -27.49
CA THR A 235 3.93 19.37 -26.54
C THR A 235 5.15 20.24 -26.90
N SER A 236 5.68 20.10 -28.13
CA SER A 236 6.67 21.04 -28.72
C SER A 236 6.00 22.21 -29.43
#